data_AF-A0A5K1DP43-F1
#
_entry.id   AF-A0A5K1DP43-F1
#
_cell.length_a   1.000
_cell.length_b   1.000
_cell.length_c   1.000
_cell.angle_alpha   90.00
_cell.angle_beta   90.00
_cell.angle_gamma   90.00
#
_symmetry.space_group_name_H-M   'P 1'
#
loop_
_entity.id
_entity.type
_entity.pdbx_description
1 polymer ?
#
loop_
_entity_poly.entity_id
_entity_poly.type
_entity_poly.pdbx_seq_one_letter_code
_entity_poly.pdbx_strand_id
1 'polypeptide(L)' 'FSGANMLELIRGKRLVFVGDSINRNQWESMLCLLLGAVKDRSKVFEARGHRITKGKGKYKFILL' A
#
# COMPACT_ATOMS: atom_id res chain seq x y z
N PHE A 1 5.39 7.43 13.89
CA PHE A 1 5.26 7.06 12.46
C PHE A 1 3.80 7.20 12.06
N SER A 2 3.46 7.91 10.98
CA SER A 2 2.06 8.13 10.54
C SER A 2 1.88 7.58 9.13
N GLY A 3 0.83 6.78 8.91
CA GLY A 3 0.51 6.26 7.58
C GLY A 3 0.16 7.37 6.57
N ALA A 4 -0.45 8.47 7.04
CA ALA A 4 -0.75 9.63 6.20
C ALA A 4 0.53 10.32 5.70
N ASN A 5 1.52 10.49 6.57
CA ASN A 5 2.81 11.05 6.18
C ASN A 5 3.53 10.14 5.17
N MET A 6 3.44 8.82 5.36
CA MET A 6 4.00 7.85 4.41
C MET A 6 3.32 7.93 3.04
N LEU A 7 2.00 8.08 3.00
CA LEU A 7 1.21 8.27 1.78
C LEU A 7 1.64 9.54 1.03
N GLU A 8 1.88 10.65 1.73
CA GLU A 8 2.41 11.88 1.11
C GLU A 8 3.84 11.70 0.60
N LEU A 9 4.73 11.05 1.37
CA LEU A 9 6.11 10.79 0.96
C LEU A 9 6.20 9.98 -0.34
N ILE A 10 5.28 9.04 -0.55
CA ILE A 10 5.23 8.19 -1.75
C ILE A 10 4.28 8.71 -2.83
N ARG A 11 3.67 9.90 -2.65
CA ARG A 11 2.75 10.49 -3.63
C ARG A 11 3.48 10.71 -4.95
N GLY A 12 2.89 10.22 -6.05
CA GLY A 12 3.50 10.26 -7.38
C GLY A 12 4.72 9.34 -7.57
N LYS A 13 5.08 8.52 -6.57
CA LYS A 13 6.21 7.59 -6.63
C LYS A 13 5.72 6.14 -6.60
N ARG A 14 6.60 5.22 -6.98
CA ARG A 14 6.38 3.78 -6.87
C ARG A 14 7.30 3.22 -5.80
N LEU A 15 6.73 2.75 -4.70
CA LEU A 15 7.46 2.00 -3.68
C LEU A 15 7.44 0.51 -4.05
N VAL A 16 8.61 -0.13 -4.08
CA VAL A 16 8.77 -1.55 -4.41
C VAL A 16 9.60 -2.21 -3.31
N PHE A 17 9.11 -3.33 -2.77
CA PHE A 17 9.86 -4.16 -1.84
C PHE A 17 10.50 -5.32 -2.62
N VAL A 18 11.82 -5.43 -2.54
CA VAL A 18 12.62 -6.51 -3.16
C VAL A 18 13.38 -7.22 -2.06
N GLY A 19 13.26 -8.54 -1.98
CA GLY A 19 13.93 -9.34 -0.95
C GLY A 19 13.23 -10.67 -0.67
N ASP A 20 13.54 -11.23 0.49
CA ASP A 20 13.06 -12.53 0.96
C ASP A 20 11.68 -12.45 1.64
N SER A 21 11.33 -13.46 2.44
CA SER A 21 10.09 -13.50 3.22
C SER A 21 9.99 -12.42 4.29
N ILE A 22 11.10 -11.92 4.83
CA ILE A 22 11.10 -10.84 5.83
C ILE A 22 10.63 -9.55 5.15
N ASN A 23 11.14 -9.23 3.96
CA ASN A 23 10.67 -8.07 3.19
C ASN A 23 9.17 -8.19 2.82
N ARG A 24 8.67 -9.41 2.58
CA ARG A 24 7.22 -9.62 2.38
C ARG A 24 6.41 -9.28 3.63
N ASN A 25 6.86 -9.68 4.82
CA ASN A 25 6.19 -9.34 6.06
C ASN A 25 6.17 -7.82 6.29
N GLN A 26 7.30 -7.13 6.06
CA GLN A 26 7.37 -5.67 6.16
C GLN A 26 6.41 -4.98 5.19
N TRP A 27 6.35 -5.47 3.95
CA TRP A 27 5.42 -4.98 2.94
C TRP A 27 3.95 -5.18 3.36
N GLU A 28 3.60 -6.35 3.91
CA GLU A 28 2.23 -6.63 4.41
C GLU A 28 1.85 -5.71 5.58
N SER A 29 2.76 -5.54 6.55
CA SER A 29 2.56 -4.61 7.68
C SER A 29 2.38 -3.16 7.21
N MET A 30 3.20 -2.72 6.25
CA MET A 30 3.08 -1.38 5.65
C MET A 30 1.75 -1.23 4.92
N LEU A 31 1.32 -2.21 4.12
CA LEU A 31 0.06 -2.17 3.41
C LEU A 31 -1.13 -1.99 4.37
N CYS A 32 -1.12 -2.70 5.50
CA CYS A 32 -2.13 -2.57 6.54
C CYS A 32 -2.17 -1.15 7.14
N LEU A 33 -1.00 -0.61 7.47
CA LEU A 33 -0.88 0.77 7.97
C LEU A 33 -1.44 1.79 6.98
N LEU A 34 -1.09 1.67 5.70
CA LEU A 34 -1.54 2.59 4.64
C LEU A 34 -3.05 2.48 4.41
N LEU A 35 -3.61 1.26 4.39
CA LEU A 35 -5.05 1.01 4.30
C LEU A 35 -5.82 1.64 5.47
N GLY A 36 -5.24 1.66 6.66
CA GLY A 36 -5.81 2.32 7.85
C GLY A 36 -5.74 3.85 7.82
N ALA A 37 -4.78 4.42 7.09
CA ALA A 37 -4.59 5.87 7.01
C ALA A 37 -5.44 6.55 5.93
N VAL A 38 -5.97 5.80 4.97
CA VAL A 38 -6.86 6.35 3.94
C VAL A 38 -8.28 6.55 4.50
N LYS A 39 -8.82 7.76 4.37
CA LYS A 39 -10.19 8.08 4.80
C LYS A 39 -11.25 7.33 3.98
N ASP A 40 -11.09 7.28 2.66
CA ASP A 40 -12.00 6.62 1.73
C ASP A 40 -11.34 5.38 1.12
N ARG A 41 -11.69 4.20 1.62
CA ARG A 41 -11.12 2.92 1.16
C ARG A 41 -11.46 2.60 -0.30
N SER A 42 -12.48 3.23 -0.90
CA SER A 42 -12.78 3.06 -2.33
C SER A 42 -11.65 3.62 -3.23
N LYS A 43 -10.79 4.48 -2.67
CA LYS A 43 -9.61 5.04 -3.34
C LYS A 43 -8.39 4.12 -3.32
N VAL A 44 -8.52 2.89 -2.80
CA VAL A 44 -7.45 1.88 -2.80
C VAL A 44 -7.88 0.68 -3.64
N PHE A 45 -7.08 0.36 -4.65
CA PHE A 45 -7.38 -0.76 -5.55
C PHE A 45 -6.10 -1.46 -6.01
N GLU A 46 -6.23 -2.74 -6.32
CA GLU A 46 -5.19 -3.49 -7.01
C GLU A 46 -5.16 -3.05 -8.48
N ALA A 47 -3.96 -2.84 -9.02
CA ALA A 47 -3.77 -2.19 -10.31
C ALA A 47 -4.33 -2.98 -11.51
N ARG A 48 -4.61 -4.28 -11.34
CA ARG A 48 -5.25 -5.15 -12.34
C ARG A 48 -6.75 -5.31 -12.10
N GLY A 49 -7.31 -4.67 -11.08
CA GLY A 49 -8.74 -4.71 -10.74
C GLY A 49 -9.15 -5.93 -9.90
N HIS A 50 -8.20 -6.75 -9.45
CA HIS A 50 -8.52 -7.87 -8.57
C HIS A 50 -8.89 -7.41 -7.16
N ARG A 51 -9.66 -8.23 -6.45
CA ARG A 51 -9.93 -8.03 -5.02
C ARG A 51 -8.60 -8.04 -4.25
N ILE A 52 -8.41 -7.05 -3.38
CA ILE A 52 -7.25 -6.97 -2.49
C ILE A 52 -7.25 -8.21 -1.57
N THR A 53 -6.20 -9.02 -1.68
CA THR A 53 -5.96 -10.19 -0.83
C THR A 53 -4.63 -10.06 -0.09
N LYS A 54 -4.40 -10.94 0.89
CA LYS A 54 -3.10 -11.12 1.55
C LYS A 54 -2.17 -11.87 0.60
N GLY A 55 -1.42 -11.16 -0.22
CA GLY A 55 -0.54 -11.76 -1.21
C GLY A 55 0.15 -10.73 -2.10
N LYS A 56 1.00 -11.20 -3.03
CA LYS A 56 1.72 -10.32 -3.96
C LYS A 56 0.72 -9.56 -4.84
N GLY A 57 0.76 -8.23 -4.80
CA GLY A 57 -0.10 -7.38 -5.62
C GLY A 57 0.53 -6.01 -5.88
N LYS A 58 -0.01 -5.29 -6.88
CA LYS A 58 0.36 -3.90 -7.15
C LYS A 58 -0.78 -3.02 -6.67
N TYR A 59 -0.57 -2.24 -5.62
CA TYR A 59 -1.63 -1.44 -5.01
C TYR A 59 -1.48 0.03 -5.39
N LYS A 60 -2.59 0.68 -5.70
CA LYS A 60 -2.67 2.11 -5.99
C LYS A 60 -3.48 2.79 -4.89
N PHE A 61 -2.90 3.86 -4.34
CA PHE A 61 -3.53 4.73 -3.37
C PHE A 61 -3.80 6.07 -4.05
N ILE A 62 -5.07 6.43 -4.23
CA ILE A 62 -5.45 7.75 -4.75
C ILE A 62 -5.71 8.67 -3.56
N LEU A 63 -4.87 9.69 -3.42
CA LEU A 63 -5.03 10.78 -2.45
C LEU A 63 -5.56 11.99 -3.22
N LEU A 64 -6.81 12.37 -2.96
CA LEU A 64 -7.37 13.66 -3.42
C LEU A 64 -6.76 14.77 -2.57
#